data_AF-A0A1J9QCI8-F1
#
_entry.id   AF-A0A1J9QCI8-F1
#
_cell.length_a   1.000
_cell.length_b   1.000
_cell.length_c   1.000
_cell.angle_alpha   90.00
_cell.angle_beta   90.00
_cell.angle_gamma   90.00
#
_symmetry.space_group_name_H-M   'P 1'
#
loop_
_entity.id
_entity.type
_entity.pdbx_description
1 polymer ?
#
loop_
_entity_poly.entity_id
_entity_poly.type
_entity_poly.pdbx_seq_one_letter_code
_entity_poly.pdbx_strand_id
1 'polypeptide(L)'
;MATVDLPALQFTPVEEIPGKVKRVRTTFFQHKTRPIEFRVQQLRKLYWALKDREHLAAEALARDLGKSKYEAYVSEIAMTENDIVFAQKNVAKWAKDEKAQDVNLTFSLMKPKIRKDPLGCVLVIGAFNVPFTLTLGPLIGAIAAGNTVVVKPSETSPNCAAVLQEIIEAAFDPDVVTVVQGGVTETQALLTERWDKICFTGSANVGRIVAKAAAPNLTPVLLELGGRNPAFITKKADLRLAARRLFWGKTFNAGQICVSQNYILVDKEVVSQLVTEFGKVWKEYYPDGAKASPDYGRIVNDAAFRRIKGAIDSSKGKILLGGTMDEKERFIEPTLVQVDSADDPLVRQETFGPVITLLPVGDLDEAIKIANDVDSTPLGLYPFGTKQEVEKVLSAVRSGGASINDSYMHASIPTLPFGGVGESGNGAYHGRSSFDAFVHRRSITATPGWVERALSVRYPPYFGKMQKTLRSNVLTPNFDRNGNTTTGLLGWLVWFVTFGGGANKSGASRAAVAAIG
;
A
#
# COMPACT_ATOMS: atom_id res chain seq x y z
N MET A 1 -12.72 -29.90 -21.86
CA MET A 1 -13.05 -29.32 -20.54
C MET A 1 -14.35 -28.56 -20.72
N ALA A 2 -15.30 -28.67 -19.78
CA ALA A 2 -16.52 -27.87 -19.84
C ALA A 2 -16.15 -26.39 -19.84
N THR A 3 -16.73 -25.61 -20.75
CA THR A 3 -16.57 -24.15 -20.77
C THR A 3 -17.16 -23.59 -19.48
N VAL A 4 -16.33 -22.94 -18.67
CA VAL A 4 -16.80 -22.23 -17.48
C VAL A 4 -17.58 -21.02 -17.94
N ASP A 5 -18.86 -20.94 -17.59
CA ASP A 5 -19.68 -19.77 -17.92
C ASP A 5 -19.41 -18.67 -16.88
N LEU A 6 -19.12 -17.45 -17.35
CA LEU A 6 -18.85 -16.32 -16.48
C LEU A 6 -20.01 -15.33 -16.53
N PRO A 7 -20.35 -14.67 -15.42
CA PRO A 7 -21.36 -13.62 -15.43
C PRO A 7 -20.94 -12.48 -16.37
N ALA A 8 -21.91 -11.91 -17.09
CA ALA A 8 -21.67 -10.75 -17.94
C ALA A 8 -21.59 -9.48 -17.09
N LEU A 9 -20.66 -8.59 -17.44
CA LEU A 9 -20.55 -7.27 -16.79
C LEU A 9 -21.76 -6.40 -17.17
N GLN A 10 -22.49 -5.94 -16.17
CA GLN A 10 -23.60 -5.00 -16.33
C GLN A 10 -23.30 -3.72 -15.57
N PHE A 11 -23.28 -2.58 -16.27
CA PHE A 11 -23.03 -1.29 -15.62
C PHE A 11 -24.25 -0.90 -14.78
N THR A 12 -23.97 -0.31 -13.63
CA THR A 12 -25.01 0.17 -12.72
C THR A 12 -25.60 1.46 -13.30
N PRO A 13 -26.93 1.55 -13.48
CA PRO A 13 -27.56 2.80 -13.90
C PRO A 13 -27.21 3.94 -12.95
N VAL A 14 -26.81 5.08 -13.49
CA VAL A 14 -26.27 6.22 -12.70
C VAL A 14 -27.29 6.72 -11.68
N GLU A 15 -28.57 6.69 -12.05
CA GLU A 15 -29.72 7.06 -11.21
C GLU A 15 -29.90 6.16 -9.97
N GLU A 16 -29.38 4.93 -9.99
CA GLU A 16 -29.45 4.02 -8.84
C GLU A 16 -28.33 4.25 -7.81
N ILE A 17 -27.23 4.88 -8.21
CA ILE A 17 -26.03 5.04 -7.37
C ILE A 17 -26.35 5.80 -6.07
N PRO A 18 -27.04 6.95 -6.08
CA PRO A 18 -27.38 7.66 -4.84
C PRO A 18 -28.21 6.81 -3.88
N GLY A 19 -29.12 5.97 -4.39
CA GLY A 19 -29.94 5.06 -3.61
C GLY A 19 -29.09 3.99 -2.90
N LYS A 20 -28.15 3.38 -3.62
CA LYS A 20 -27.19 2.41 -3.08
C LYS A 20 -26.31 3.03 -1.99
N VAL A 21 -25.78 4.24 -2.22
CA VAL A 21 -24.94 4.97 -1.25
C VAL A 21 -25.73 5.35 0.01
N LYS A 22 -26.96 5.86 -0.16
CA LYS A 22 -27.84 6.20 0.96
C LYS A 22 -28.12 4.99 1.85
N ARG A 23 -28.38 3.82 1.24
CA ARG A 23 -28.68 2.58 1.96
C ARG A 23 -27.52 2.15 2.87
N VAL A 24 -26.30 2.05 2.35
CA VAL A 24 -25.13 1.67 3.16
C VAL A 24 -24.84 2.70 4.26
N ARG A 25 -25.01 3.99 3.97
CA ARG A 25 -24.84 5.07 4.95
C ARG A 25 -25.87 4.96 6.09
N THR A 26 -27.12 4.70 5.78
CA THR A 26 -28.17 4.47 6.79
C THR A 26 -27.81 3.28 7.69
N THR A 27 -27.36 2.17 7.13
CA THR A 27 -26.96 0.97 7.88
C THR A 27 -25.80 1.25 8.84
N PHE A 28 -24.82 2.06 8.43
CA PHE A 28 -23.73 2.46 9.32
C PHE A 28 -24.25 3.21 10.56
N PHE A 29 -25.17 4.15 10.38
CA PHE A 29 -25.75 4.93 11.48
C PHE A 29 -26.69 4.12 12.38
N GLN A 30 -27.23 2.99 11.91
CA GLN A 30 -27.92 2.01 12.74
C GLN A 30 -26.96 1.16 13.59
N HIS A 31 -25.65 1.32 13.43
CA HIS A 31 -24.61 0.63 14.19
C HIS A 31 -24.58 -0.90 14.00
N LYS A 32 -25.20 -1.42 12.92
CA LYS A 32 -25.22 -2.85 12.56
C LYS A 32 -23.81 -3.45 12.47
N THR A 33 -22.84 -2.68 11.98
CA THR A 33 -21.45 -3.11 11.76
C THR A 33 -20.53 -2.98 12.99
N ARG A 34 -21.01 -2.39 14.10
CA ARG A 34 -20.16 -2.12 15.28
C ARG A 34 -19.69 -3.38 16.03
N PRO A 35 -20.55 -4.39 16.31
CA PRO A 35 -20.14 -5.57 17.08
C PRO A 35 -18.99 -6.33 16.41
N ILE A 36 -18.04 -6.83 17.20
CA ILE A 36 -16.85 -7.54 16.69
C ILE A 36 -17.25 -8.87 16.06
N GLU A 37 -18.23 -9.55 16.66
CA GLU A 37 -18.78 -10.81 16.18
C GLU A 37 -19.37 -10.66 14.79
N PHE A 38 -20.07 -9.55 14.52
CA PHE A 38 -20.61 -9.23 13.21
C PHE A 38 -19.49 -9.13 12.16
N ARG A 39 -18.42 -8.38 12.46
CA ARG A 39 -17.27 -8.20 11.55
C ARG A 39 -16.57 -9.52 11.25
N VAL A 40 -16.35 -10.34 12.28
CA VAL A 40 -15.78 -11.69 12.15
C VAL A 40 -16.65 -12.57 11.24
N GLN A 41 -17.98 -12.54 11.42
CA GLN A 41 -18.90 -13.30 10.60
C GLN A 41 -18.85 -12.86 9.13
N GLN A 42 -18.83 -11.54 8.87
CA GLN A 42 -18.74 -11.01 7.51
C GLN A 42 -17.45 -11.46 6.80
N LEU A 43 -16.31 -11.43 7.49
CA LEU A 43 -15.04 -11.91 6.93
C LEU A 43 -15.08 -13.41 6.61
N ARG A 44 -15.71 -14.24 7.47
CA ARG A 44 -15.88 -15.68 7.19
C ARG A 44 -16.78 -15.94 6.00
N LYS A 45 -17.85 -15.15 5.83
CA LYS A 45 -18.71 -15.26 4.64
C LYS A 45 -17.95 -14.90 3.36
N LEU A 46 -17.12 -13.85 3.40
CA LEU A 46 -16.27 -13.48 2.28
C LEU A 46 -15.28 -14.60 1.91
N TYR A 47 -14.67 -15.25 2.91
CA TYR A 47 -13.78 -16.39 2.68
C TYR A 47 -14.49 -17.49 1.88
N TRP A 48 -15.66 -17.94 2.33
CA TRP A 48 -16.40 -19.00 1.64
C TRP A 48 -16.93 -18.56 0.28
N ALA A 49 -17.41 -17.32 0.15
CA ALA A 49 -17.88 -16.81 -1.14
C ALA A 49 -16.77 -16.79 -2.21
N LEU A 50 -15.54 -16.42 -1.83
CA LEU A 50 -14.36 -16.53 -2.68
C LEU A 50 -13.98 -17.99 -2.92
N LYS A 51 -13.93 -18.81 -1.86
CA LYS A 51 -13.52 -20.22 -1.92
C LYS A 51 -14.38 -21.06 -2.86
N ASP A 52 -15.70 -20.85 -2.80
CA ASP A 52 -16.65 -21.57 -3.65
C ASP A 52 -16.56 -21.14 -5.12
N ARG A 53 -15.92 -19.99 -5.39
CA ARG A 53 -15.81 -19.35 -6.71
C ARG A 53 -14.37 -19.22 -7.22
N GLU A 54 -13.41 -19.91 -6.63
CA GLU A 54 -12.00 -19.86 -7.05
C GLU A 54 -11.84 -20.19 -8.55
N HIS A 55 -12.64 -21.14 -9.03
CA HIS A 55 -12.63 -21.55 -10.43
C HIS A 55 -13.12 -20.43 -11.37
N LEU A 56 -14.14 -19.66 -10.97
CA LEU A 56 -14.61 -18.49 -11.72
C LEU A 56 -13.57 -17.37 -11.70
N ALA A 57 -12.93 -17.13 -10.54
CA ALA A 57 -11.89 -16.12 -10.42
C ALA A 57 -10.67 -16.45 -11.29
N ALA A 58 -10.21 -17.70 -11.28
CA ALA A 58 -9.10 -18.16 -12.13
C ALA A 58 -9.44 -18.05 -13.63
N GLU A 59 -10.65 -18.43 -14.03
CA GLU A 59 -11.11 -18.30 -15.41
C GLU A 59 -11.20 -16.82 -15.85
N ALA A 60 -11.74 -15.95 -14.99
CA ALA A 60 -11.84 -14.52 -15.28
C ALA A 60 -10.45 -13.89 -15.48
N LEU A 61 -9.49 -14.24 -14.62
CA LEU A 61 -8.09 -13.79 -14.76
C LEU A 61 -7.43 -14.31 -16.04
N ALA A 62 -7.73 -15.55 -16.43
CA ALA A 62 -7.25 -16.10 -17.70
C ALA A 62 -7.81 -15.32 -18.90
N ARG A 63 -9.10 -14.96 -18.90
CA ARG A 63 -9.74 -14.21 -20.00
C ARG A 63 -9.27 -12.75 -20.10
N ASP A 64 -9.16 -12.07 -18.96
CA ASP A 64 -8.82 -10.65 -18.95
C ASP A 64 -7.31 -10.39 -19.08
N LEU A 65 -6.48 -11.23 -18.45
CA LEU A 65 -5.04 -10.99 -18.29
C LEU A 65 -4.16 -12.12 -18.84
N GLY A 66 -4.74 -13.20 -19.37
CA GLY A 66 -3.97 -14.36 -19.84
C GLY A 66 -3.20 -15.08 -18.73
N LYS A 67 -3.57 -14.88 -17.45
CA LYS A 67 -2.86 -15.50 -16.33
C LYS A 67 -3.07 -17.01 -16.32
N SER A 68 -2.00 -17.74 -16.03
CA SER A 68 -2.11 -19.18 -15.78
C SER A 68 -2.88 -19.44 -14.50
N LYS A 69 -3.50 -20.63 -14.41
CA LYS A 69 -4.24 -21.04 -13.21
C LYS A 69 -3.36 -20.98 -11.96
N TYR A 70 -2.09 -21.36 -12.08
CA TYR A 70 -1.15 -21.32 -10.97
C TYR A 70 -0.84 -19.89 -10.55
N GLU A 71 -0.49 -19.00 -11.50
CA GLU A 71 -0.24 -17.58 -11.20
C GLU A 71 -1.46 -16.93 -10.56
N ALA A 72 -2.65 -17.09 -11.15
CA ALA A 72 -3.91 -16.58 -10.61
C ALA A 72 -4.14 -17.01 -9.15
N TYR A 73 -3.90 -18.30 -8.86
CA TYR A 73 -4.09 -18.84 -7.53
C TYR A 73 -3.11 -18.24 -6.51
N VAL A 74 -1.80 -18.25 -6.79
CA VAL A 74 -0.80 -17.80 -5.81
C VAL A 74 -0.76 -16.28 -5.64
N SER A 75 -1.08 -15.53 -6.70
CA SER A 75 -0.98 -14.07 -6.70
C SER A 75 -2.22 -13.35 -6.17
N GLU A 76 -3.40 -13.96 -6.30
CA GLU A 76 -4.65 -13.28 -5.99
C GLU A 76 -5.55 -14.07 -5.05
N ILE A 77 -5.88 -15.31 -5.43
CA ILE A 77 -6.88 -16.11 -4.72
C ILE A 77 -6.37 -16.50 -3.33
N ALA A 78 -5.28 -17.26 -3.27
CA ALA A 78 -4.72 -17.74 -2.01
C ALA A 78 -4.21 -16.59 -1.14
N MET A 79 -3.65 -15.54 -1.75
CA MET A 79 -3.22 -14.33 -1.04
C MET A 79 -4.41 -13.65 -0.34
N THR A 80 -5.51 -13.43 -1.07
CA THR A 80 -6.72 -12.82 -0.51
C THR A 80 -7.37 -13.70 0.56
N GLU A 81 -7.44 -15.01 0.33
CA GLU A 81 -7.94 -15.97 1.32
C GLU A 81 -7.15 -15.90 2.64
N ASN A 82 -5.82 -15.85 2.54
CA ASN A 82 -4.94 -15.72 3.70
C ASN A 82 -5.15 -14.39 4.43
N ASP A 83 -5.34 -13.29 3.70
CA ASP A 83 -5.63 -11.98 4.28
C ASP A 83 -6.96 -11.96 5.04
N ILE A 84 -8.00 -12.62 4.51
CA ILE A 84 -9.30 -12.76 5.19
C ILE A 84 -9.12 -13.52 6.51
N VAL A 85 -8.44 -14.67 6.46
CA VAL A 85 -8.18 -15.50 7.66
C VAL A 85 -7.34 -14.73 8.68
N PHE A 86 -6.33 -14.00 8.22
CA PHE A 86 -5.47 -13.19 9.08
C PHE A 86 -6.26 -12.07 9.76
N ALA A 87 -7.05 -11.30 9.01
CA ALA A 87 -7.88 -10.23 9.57
C ALA A 87 -8.93 -10.77 10.54
N GLN A 88 -9.61 -11.86 10.18
CA GLN A 88 -10.62 -12.51 11.01
C GLN A 88 -10.07 -12.94 12.37
N LYS A 89 -8.87 -13.53 12.40
CA LYS A 89 -8.21 -13.96 13.65
C LYS A 89 -7.81 -12.81 14.56
N ASN A 90 -7.57 -11.62 13.99
CA ASN A 90 -6.96 -10.52 14.72
C ASN A 90 -7.88 -9.32 14.99
N VAL A 91 -9.04 -9.21 14.34
CA VAL A 91 -9.93 -8.04 14.46
C VAL A 91 -10.29 -7.70 15.90
N ALA A 92 -10.57 -8.70 16.74
CA ALA A 92 -10.87 -8.50 18.16
C ALA A 92 -9.69 -7.91 18.93
N LYS A 93 -8.45 -8.30 18.59
CA LYS A 93 -7.23 -7.73 19.17
C LYS A 93 -7.02 -6.30 18.68
N TRP A 94 -7.20 -6.06 17.39
CA TRP A 94 -6.98 -4.75 16.77
C TRP A 94 -7.98 -3.70 17.25
N ALA A 95 -9.24 -4.08 17.49
CA ALA A 95 -10.28 -3.15 17.94
C ALA A 95 -10.19 -2.74 19.42
N LYS A 96 -9.33 -3.37 20.23
CA LYS A 96 -9.16 -2.98 21.65
C LYS A 96 -8.66 -1.54 21.76
N ASP A 97 -9.21 -0.83 22.76
CA ASP A 97 -8.70 0.48 23.20
C ASP A 97 -7.19 0.38 23.49
N GLU A 98 -6.41 1.31 22.95
CA GLU A 98 -4.97 1.42 23.20
C GLU A 98 -4.69 2.28 24.42
N LYS A 99 -3.63 1.95 25.16
CA LYS A 99 -3.12 2.81 26.23
C LYS A 99 -2.33 3.96 25.62
N ALA A 100 -2.53 5.17 26.13
CA ALA A 100 -1.61 6.28 25.87
C ALA A 100 -0.25 5.96 26.51
N GLN A 101 0.83 6.07 25.73
CA GLN A 101 2.20 5.86 26.21
C GLN A 101 2.76 7.16 26.81
N ASP A 102 3.77 7.02 27.68
CA ASP A 102 4.55 8.14 28.23
C ASP A 102 3.74 9.26 28.91
N VAL A 103 2.63 8.87 29.56
CA VAL A 103 1.76 9.79 30.30
C VAL A 103 2.32 10.03 31.70
N ASN A 104 2.52 11.29 32.07
CA ASN A 104 2.92 11.66 33.42
C ASN A 104 1.87 11.25 34.47
N LEU A 105 2.26 11.16 35.74
CA LEU A 105 1.36 10.74 36.82
C LEU A 105 0.11 11.61 36.91
N THR A 106 0.23 12.93 36.71
CA THR A 106 -0.91 13.86 36.76
C THR A 106 -1.99 13.51 35.75
N PHE A 107 -1.60 13.24 34.50
CA PHE A 107 -2.52 12.89 33.43
C PHE A 107 -2.96 11.42 33.46
N SER A 108 -2.18 10.52 34.07
CA SER A 108 -2.57 9.10 34.19
C SER A 108 -3.82 8.92 35.06
N LEU A 109 -4.04 9.82 36.04
CA LEU A 109 -5.27 9.87 36.84
C LEU A 109 -6.53 10.09 36.00
N MET A 110 -6.41 10.68 34.81
CA MET A 110 -7.51 10.91 33.87
C MET A 110 -7.84 9.68 33.01
N LYS A 111 -7.19 8.53 33.27
CA LYS A 111 -7.37 7.26 32.55
C LYS A 111 -7.36 7.43 31.01
N PRO A 112 -6.34 8.08 30.43
CA PRO A 112 -6.29 8.32 29.00
C PRO A 112 -6.24 7.00 28.23
N LYS A 113 -7.03 6.93 27.17
CA LYS A 113 -7.05 5.80 26.25
C LYS A 113 -7.36 6.27 24.83
N ILE A 114 -6.99 5.46 23.86
CA ILE A 114 -7.25 5.72 22.44
C ILE A 114 -8.20 4.64 21.95
N ARG A 115 -9.44 5.03 21.65
CA ARG A 115 -10.45 4.16 21.06
C ARG A 115 -10.34 4.18 19.53
N LYS A 116 -10.62 3.04 18.88
CA LYS A 116 -10.68 2.94 17.43
C LYS A 116 -12.13 2.84 16.98
N ASP A 117 -12.67 3.94 16.49
CA ASP A 117 -14.03 4.00 15.95
C ASP A 117 -13.98 3.83 14.42
N PRO A 118 -14.90 3.07 13.79
CA PRO A 118 -14.98 3.03 12.32
C PRO A 118 -15.21 4.44 11.76
N LEU A 119 -14.67 4.71 10.57
CA LEU A 119 -14.82 6.01 9.90
C LEU A 119 -16.26 6.26 9.45
N GLY A 120 -16.91 5.28 8.83
CA GLY A 120 -18.26 5.45 8.30
C GLY A 120 -18.57 4.59 7.08
N CYS A 121 -19.02 5.28 6.03
CA CYS A 121 -19.25 4.73 4.71
C CYS A 121 -18.02 5.00 3.82
N VAL A 122 -17.42 3.92 3.32
CA VAL A 122 -16.16 3.92 2.60
C VAL A 122 -16.39 3.57 1.13
N LEU A 123 -15.71 4.27 0.22
CA LEU A 123 -15.62 3.90 -1.18
C LEU A 123 -14.29 3.18 -1.45
N VAL A 124 -14.35 2.02 -2.07
CA VAL A 124 -13.17 1.27 -2.56
C VAL A 124 -13.24 1.20 -4.09
N ILE A 125 -12.23 1.77 -4.76
CA ILE A 125 -12.10 1.73 -6.22
C ILE A 125 -10.88 0.85 -6.56
N GLY A 126 -11.17 -0.33 -7.12
CA GLY A 126 -10.16 -1.33 -7.49
C GLY A 126 -9.49 -1.06 -8.84
N ALA A 127 -8.32 -1.66 -9.03
CA ALA A 127 -7.57 -1.60 -10.29
C ALA A 127 -7.72 -2.90 -11.10
N PHE A 128 -7.24 -2.89 -12.35
CA PHE A 128 -7.46 -3.99 -13.30
C PHE A 128 -6.44 -5.12 -13.22
N ASN A 129 -5.23 -4.82 -12.74
CA ASN A 129 -4.04 -5.66 -12.98
C ASN A 129 -3.89 -6.81 -11.98
N VAL A 130 -4.35 -6.61 -10.75
CA VAL A 130 -4.49 -7.66 -9.74
C VAL A 130 -5.90 -7.49 -9.12
N PRO A 131 -6.95 -7.69 -9.94
CA PRO A 131 -8.28 -7.14 -9.69
C PRO A 131 -8.91 -7.69 -8.41
N PHE A 132 -8.63 -8.94 -8.03
CA PHE A 132 -9.18 -9.50 -6.79
C PHE A 132 -8.47 -8.94 -5.56
N THR A 133 -7.14 -8.97 -5.53
CA THR A 133 -6.36 -8.48 -4.38
C THR A 133 -6.58 -6.99 -4.15
N LEU A 134 -6.54 -6.17 -5.20
CA LEU A 134 -6.65 -4.70 -5.09
C LEU A 134 -8.07 -4.21 -4.83
N THR A 135 -9.08 -5.07 -4.99
CA THR A 135 -10.47 -4.76 -4.63
C THR A 135 -10.82 -5.32 -3.25
N LEU A 136 -10.50 -6.59 -2.99
CA LEU A 136 -10.87 -7.29 -1.77
C LEU A 136 -9.96 -6.94 -0.59
N GLY A 137 -8.67 -6.68 -0.81
CA GLY A 137 -7.71 -6.26 0.23
C GLY A 137 -8.17 -5.05 1.05
N PRO A 138 -8.47 -3.90 0.43
CA PRO A 138 -9.02 -2.75 1.16
C PRO A 138 -10.43 -3.01 1.72
N LEU A 139 -11.27 -3.80 1.04
CA LEU A 139 -12.59 -4.20 1.56
C LEU A 139 -12.48 -4.99 2.87
N ILE A 140 -11.57 -5.97 2.94
CA ILE A 140 -11.28 -6.76 4.16
C ILE A 140 -10.92 -5.83 5.31
N GLY A 141 -10.06 -4.84 5.06
CA GLY A 141 -9.70 -3.79 6.01
C GLY A 141 -10.88 -2.99 6.52
N ALA A 142 -11.70 -2.48 5.60
CA ALA A 142 -12.85 -1.65 5.92
C ALA A 142 -13.90 -2.41 6.76
N ILE A 143 -14.17 -3.68 6.42
CA ILE A 143 -15.07 -4.56 7.18
C ILE A 143 -14.50 -4.89 8.56
N ALA A 144 -13.21 -5.22 8.65
CA ALA A 144 -12.54 -5.45 9.94
C ALA A 144 -12.62 -4.21 10.85
N ALA A 145 -12.47 -3.02 10.27
CA ALA A 145 -12.60 -1.74 10.95
C ALA A 145 -14.05 -1.39 11.36
N GLY A 146 -15.06 -2.04 10.77
CA GLY A 146 -16.49 -1.88 11.11
C GLY A 146 -17.24 -0.87 10.26
N ASN A 147 -16.75 -0.61 9.03
CA ASN A 147 -17.36 0.31 8.09
C ASN A 147 -18.43 -0.37 7.23
N THR A 148 -19.26 0.43 6.56
CA THR A 148 -20.02 -0.01 5.38
C THR A 148 -19.27 0.42 4.13
N VAL A 149 -19.46 -0.30 3.02
CA VAL A 149 -18.58 -0.16 1.85
C VAL A 149 -19.36 -0.14 0.55
N VAL A 150 -19.00 0.78 -0.35
CA VAL A 150 -19.30 0.65 -1.78
C VAL A 150 -18.03 0.27 -2.52
N VAL A 151 -18.12 -0.75 -3.35
CA VAL A 151 -17.00 -1.28 -4.12
C VAL A 151 -17.22 -0.96 -5.60
N LYS A 152 -16.20 -0.41 -6.25
CA LYS A 152 -16.16 -0.16 -7.69
C LYS A 152 -15.00 -0.97 -8.30
N PRO A 153 -15.26 -2.19 -8.81
CA PRO A 153 -14.27 -2.95 -9.58
C PRO A 153 -13.89 -2.23 -10.88
N SER A 154 -12.73 -2.55 -11.45
CA SER A 154 -12.32 -1.96 -12.73
C SER A 154 -13.00 -2.63 -13.91
N GLU A 155 -13.67 -1.84 -14.73
CA GLU A 155 -14.24 -2.19 -16.03
C GLU A 155 -13.20 -2.65 -17.06
N THR A 156 -11.91 -2.38 -16.80
CA THR A 156 -10.80 -2.77 -17.70
C THR A 156 -10.53 -4.27 -17.65
N SER A 157 -10.92 -4.94 -16.55
CA SER A 157 -10.92 -6.40 -16.41
C SER A 157 -12.37 -6.87 -16.23
N PRO A 158 -13.17 -6.91 -17.32
CA PRO A 158 -14.62 -7.00 -17.23
C PRO A 158 -15.11 -8.35 -16.68
N ASN A 159 -14.43 -9.45 -17.00
CA ASN A 159 -14.79 -10.76 -16.47
C ASN A 159 -14.50 -10.82 -14.96
N CYS A 160 -13.34 -10.27 -14.54
CA CYS A 160 -12.96 -10.18 -13.14
C CYS A 160 -13.95 -9.30 -12.35
N ALA A 161 -14.37 -8.17 -12.93
CA ALA A 161 -15.33 -7.26 -12.32
C ALA A 161 -16.68 -7.95 -12.08
N ALA A 162 -17.19 -8.70 -13.05
CA ALA A 162 -18.44 -9.43 -12.92
C ALA A 162 -18.36 -10.54 -11.85
N VAL A 163 -17.28 -11.33 -11.84
CA VAL A 163 -17.06 -12.36 -10.80
C VAL A 163 -16.87 -11.75 -9.41
N LEU A 164 -16.19 -10.61 -9.30
CA LEU A 164 -16.07 -9.87 -8.04
C LEU A 164 -17.42 -9.46 -7.47
N GLN A 165 -18.35 -9.02 -8.33
CA GLN A 165 -19.70 -8.71 -7.89
C GLN A 165 -20.42 -9.95 -7.37
N GLU A 166 -20.34 -11.08 -8.07
CA GLU A 166 -20.95 -12.32 -7.63
C GLU A 166 -20.40 -12.79 -6.27
N ILE A 167 -19.09 -12.69 -6.05
CA ILE A 167 -18.45 -13.01 -4.76
C ILE A 167 -18.96 -12.07 -3.66
N ILE A 168 -19.03 -10.77 -3.91
CA ILE A 168 -19.44 -9.78 -2.91
C ILE A 168 -20.93 -9.94 -2.56
N GLU A 169 -21.79 -10.14 -3.55
CA GLU A 169 -23.23 -10.35 -3.35
C GLU A 169 -23.54 -11.67 -2.64
N ALA A 170 -22.74 -12.72 -2.86
CA ALA A 170 -22.85 -13.97 -2.11
C ALA A 170 -22.38 -13.83 -0.65
N ALA A 171 -21.41 -12.96 -0.38
CA ALA A 171 -20.83 -12.78 0.95
C ALA A 171 -21.64 -11.86 1.86
N PHE A 172 -22.21 -10.78 1.32
CA PHE A 172 -22.69 -9.65 2.11
C PHE A 172 -24.14 -9.28 1.83
N ASP A 173 -24.78 -8.73 2.86
CA ASP A 173 -26.04 -8.00 2.72
C ASP A 173 -25.77 -6.69 1.94
N PRO A 174 -26.55 -6.37 0.88
CA PRO A 174 -26.40 -5.16 0.09
C PRO A 174 -26.58 -3.85 0.89
N ASP A 175 -27.09 -3.94 2.13
CA ASP A 175 -27.14 -2.85 3.09
C ASP A 175 -25.78 -2.55 3.74
N VAL A 176 -24.81 -3.48 3.67
CA VAL A 176 -23.50 -3.39 4.32
C VAL A 176 -22.39 -3.19 3.30
N VAL A 177 -22.43 -3.99 2.22
CA VAL A 177 -21.52 -3.87 1.08
C VAL A 177 -22.33 -3.94 -0.19
N THR A 178 -22.15 -2.97 -1.09
CA THR A 178 -22.78 -2.99 -2.41
C THR A 178 -21.74 -2.71 -3.48
N VAL A 179 -21.95 -3.29 -4.66
CA VAL A 179 -21.12 -3.05 -5.83
C VAL A 179 -21.77 -2.01 -6.73
N VAL A 180 -20.93 -1.16 -7.33
CA VAL A 180 -21.29 -0.30 -8.46
C VAL A 180 -20.33 -0.64 -9.58
N GLN A 181 -20.87 -1.27 -10.62
CA GLN A 181 -20.12 -1.53 -11.85
C GLN A 181 -20.22 -0.33 -12.77
N GLY A 182 -19.16 -0.06 -13.51
CA GLY A 182 -19.21 0.97 -14.54
C GLY A 182 -17.85 1.52 -14.91
N GLY A 183 -17.89 2.44 -15.86
CA GLY A 183 -16.72 3.15 -16.34
C GLY A 183 -16.46 4.45 -15.60
N VAL A 184 -15.98 5.43 -16.36
CA VAL A 184 -15.75 6.80 -15.91
C VAL A 184 -17.03 7.46 -15.42
N THR A 185 -18.17 7.25 -16.10
CA THR A 185 -19.45 7.90 -15.78
C THR A 185 -19.94 7.54 -14.38
N GLU A 186 -20.01 6.25 -14.05
CA GLU A 186 -20.45 5.74 -12.76
C GLU A 186 -19.44 6.09 -11.66
N THR A 187 -18.15 6.10 -12.00
CA THR A 187 -17.09 6.54 -11.08
C THR A 187 -17.24 8.02 -10.73
N GLN A 188 -17.57 8.89 -11.70
CA GLN A 188 -17.84 10.29 -11.43
C GLN A 188 -19.08 10.46 -10.54
N ALA A 189 -20.16 9.73 -10.82
CA ALA A 189 -21.36 9.75 -9.98
C ALA A 189 -21.02 9.37 -8.52
N LEU A 190 -20.27 8.28 -8.31
CA LEU A 190 -19.78 7.91 -6.98
C LEU A 190 -18.93 9.00 -6.33
N LEU A 191 -18.06 9.66 -7.08
CA LEU A 191 -17.19 10.71 -6.56
C LEU A 191 -17.93 12.03 -6.22
N THR A 192 -19.16 12.20 -6.70
CA THR A 192 -20.03 13.32 -6.26
C THR A 192 -20.70 13.07 -4.91
N GLU A 193 -20.81 11.81 -4.50
CA GLU A 193 -21.38 11.44 -3.21
C GLU A 193 -20.45 11.77 -2.05
N ARG A 194 -21.02 11.91 -0.86
CA ARG A 194 -20.23 12.11 0.37
C ARG A 194 -19.67 10.77 0.83
N TRP A 195 -18.40 10.75 1.25
CA TRP A 195 -17.72 9.58 1.81
C TRP A 195 -16.99 9.91 3.11
N ASP A 196 -16.89 8.93 3.99
CA ASP A 196 -16.09 9.05 5.22
C ASP A 196 -14.62 8.65 4.97
N LYS A 197 -14.37 7.88 3.89
CA LYS A 197 -13.05 7.66 3.28
C LYS A 197 -13.19 7.15 1.85
N ILE A 198 -12.24 7.52 0.99
CA ILE A 198 -12.07 6.90 -0.34
C ILE A 198 -10.73 6.18 -0.39
N CYS A 199 -10.73 4.93 -0.83
CA CYS A 199 -9.54 4.13 -1.12
C CYS A 199 -9.49 3.89 -2.62
N PHE A 200 -8.41 4.31 -3.27
CA PHE A 200 -8.25 4.22 -4.72
C PHE A 200 -6.89 3.61 -5.05
N THR A 201 -6.90 2.61 -5.94
CA THR A 201 -5.70 2.09 -6.56
C THR A 201 -5.74 2.36 -8.07
N GLY A 202 -4.68 2.95 -8.62
CA GLY A 202 -4.60 3.22 -10.05
C GLY A 202 -3.52 4.22 -10.45
N SER A 203 -3.76 5.01 -11.50
CA SER A 203 -2.77 5.96 -12.00
C SER A 203 -2.75 7.25 -11.19
N ALA A 204 -1.59 7.92 -11.11
CA ALA A 204 -1.47 9.21 -10.43
C ALA A 204 -2.40 10.30 -11.00
N ASN A 205 -2.65 10.26 -12.32
CA ASN A 205 -3.59 11.19 -12.96
C ASN A 205 -5.01 11.03 -12.42
N VAL A 206 -5.50 9.79 -12.28
CA VAL A 206 -6.84 9.52 -11.72
C VAL A 206 -6.82 9.74 -10.20
N GLY A 207 -5.72 9.43 -9.51
CA GLY A 207 -5.54 9.73 -8.09
C GLY A 207 -5.76 11.21 -7.76
N ARG A 208 -5.25 12.13 -8.60
CA ARG A 208 -5.51 13.57 -8.46
C ARG A 208 -6.99 13.93 -8.66
N ILE A 209 -7.68 13.27 -9.59
CA ILE A 209 -9.13 13.45 -9.81
C ILE A 209 -9.90 13.02 -8.57
N VAL A 210 -9.57 11.86 -8.00
CA VAL A 210 -10.18 11.34 -6.77
C VAL A 210 -9.92 12.29 -5.60
N ALA A 211 -8.68 12.74 -5.39
CA ALA A 211 -8.33 13.69 -4.34
C ALA A 211 -9.09 15.02 -4.48
N LYS A 212 -9.21 15.53 -5.72
CA LYS A 212 -9.97 16.75 -6.01
C LYS A 212 -11.46 16.58 -5.70
N ALA A 213 -12.05 15.43 -6.02
CA ALA A 213 -13.45 15.13 -5.72
C ALA A 213 -13.72 14.89 -4.22
N ALA A 214 -12.71 14.41 -3.48
CA ALA A 214 -12.78 14.22 -2.04
C ALA A 214 -12.72 15.54 -1.23
N ALA A 215 -12.02 16.54 -1.77
CA ALA A 215 -11.73 17.80 -1.06
C ALA A 215 -12.98 18.60 -0.62
N PRO A 216 -14.05 18.77 -1.43
CA PRO A 216 -15.26 19.50 -1.01
C PRO A 216 -15.92 18.94 0.26
N ASN A 217 -15.80 17.63 0.49
CA ASN A 217 -16.37 16.95 1.66
C ASN A 217 -15.35 16.73 2.79
N LEU A 218 -14.12 17.22 2.63
CA LEU A 218 -12.97 16.94 3.50
C LEU A 218 -12.77 15.43 3.74
N THR A 219 -13.08 14.64 2.71
CA THR A 219 -12.97 13.18 2.79
C THR A 219 -11.50 12.77 2.75
N PRO A 220 -10.99 12.03 3.75
CA PRO A 220 -9.64 11.49 3.69
C PRO A 220 -9.53 10.46 2.55
N VAL A 221 -8.41 10.50 1.83
CA VAL A 221 -8.10 9.53 0.77
C VAL A 221 -6.94 8.63 1.14
N LEU A 222 -7.00 7.37 0.71
CA LEU A 222 -5.86 6.47 0.60
C LEU A 222 -5.64 6.23 -0.89
N LEU A 223 -4.49 6.65 -1.40
CA LEU A 223 -4.13 6.55 -2.82
C LEU A 223 -2.95 5.59 -2.95
N GLU A 224 -3.17 4.49 -3.66
CA GLU A 224 -2.14 3.53 -4.07
C GLU A 224 -1.86 3.73 -5.55
N LEU A 225 -0.76 4.41 -5.88
CA LEU A 225 -0.45 4.84 -7.25
C LEU A 225 0.77 4.10 -7.79
N GLY A 226 1.11 4.35 -9.06
CA GLY A 226 2.31 3.83 -9.69
C GLY A 226 3.57 4.67 -9.44
N GLY A 227 4.62 4.43 -10.22
CA GLY A 227 5.87 5.18 -10.15
C GLY A 227 6.89 4.67 -11.15
N ARG A 228 8.08 5.26 -11.16
CA ARG A 228 9.23 4.73 -11.91
C ARG A 228 10.21 4.09 -10.93
N ASN A 229 9.97 2.83 -10.62
CA ASN A 229 10.70 2.04 -9.64
C ASN A 229 12.11 1.67 -10.15
N PRO A 230 13.18 2.17 -9.51
CA PRO A 230 14.55 1.83 -9.88
C PRO A 230 14.99 0.49 -9.29
N ALA A 231 15.75 -0.27 -10.07
CA ALA A 231 16.67 -1.27 -9.55
C ALA A 231 18.11 -0.77 -9.66
N PHE A 232 18.95 -1.12 -8.69
CA PHE A 232 20.38 -0.79 -8.68
C PHE A 232 21.17 -2.09 -8.70
N ILE A 233 22.09 -2.23 -9.66
CA ILE A 233 22.97 -3.40 -9.76
C ILE A 233 24.42 -2.90 -9.80
N THR A 234 25.13 -3.07 -8.67
CA THR A 234 26.55 -2.76 -8.61
C THR A 234 27.38 -3.91 -9.17
N LYS A 235 28.63 -3.66 -9.52
CA LYS A 235 29.58 -4.69 -9.98
C LYS A 235 29.93 -5.74 -8.93
N LYS A 236 29.52 -5.54 -7.67
CA LYS A 236 29.66 -6.50 -6.57
C LYS A 236 28.40 -7.32 -6.34
N ALA A 237 27.33 -7.08 -7.09
CA ALA A 237 26.10 -7.85 -7.02
C ALA A 237 26.28 -9.27 -7.58
N ASP A 238 25.48 -10.20 -7.07
CA ASP A 238 25.25 -11.48 -7.75
C ASP A 238 24.35 -11.23 -8.97
N LEU A 239 24.97 -11.13 -10.14
CA LEU A 239 24.28 -10.83 -11.40
C LEU A 239 23.29 -11.93 -11.81
N ARG A 240 23.59 -13.18 -11.47
CA ARG A 240 22.71 -14.32 -11.75
C ARG A 240 21.43 -14.21 -10.92
N LEU A 241 21.59 -13.93 -9.63
CA LEU A 241 20.47 -13.72 -8.71
C LEU A 241 19.62 -12.52 -9.13
N ALA A 242 20.27 -11.39 -9.45
CA ALA A 242 19.60 -10.18 -9.91
C ALA A 242 18.79 -10.42 -11.18
N ALA A 243 19.40 -11.05 -12.20
CA ALA A 243 18.72 -11.40 -13.43
C ALA A 243 17.51 -12.31 -13.15
N ARG A 244 17.66 -13.35 -12.32
CA ARG A 244 16.58 -14.30 -12.01
C ARG A 244 15.39 -13.65 -11.35
N ARG A 245 15.63 -12.82 -10.33
CA ARG A 245 14.58 -12.20 -9.51
C ARG A 245 13.91 -11.03 -10.22
N LEU A 246 14.67 -10.15 -10.86
CA LEU A 246 14.11 -9.04 -11.62
C LEU A 246 13.37 -9.52 -12.88
N PHE A 247 13.89 -10.53 -13.59
CA PHE A 247 13.17 -11.09 -14.75
C PHE A 247 11.84 -11.72 -14.32
N TRP A 248 11.81 -12.47 -13.22
CA TRP A 248 10.55 -12.97 -12.64
C TRP A 248 9.58 -11.83 -12.32
N GLY A 249 10.02 -10.83 -11.56
CA GLY A 249 9.18 -9.68 -11.18
C GLY A 249 8.68 -8.86 -12.37
N LYS A 250 9.37 -8.90 -13.52
CA LYS A 250 8.93 -8.24 -14.75
C LYS A 250 7.99 -9.06 -15.61
N THR A 251 8.10 -10.38 -15.54
CA THR A 251 7.32 -11.29 -16.40
C THR A 251 6.03 -11.74 -15.73
N PHE A 252 5.97 -11.68 -14.40
CA PHE A 252 4.75 -11.81 -13.61
C PHE A 252 3.68 -10.80 -14.07
N ASN A 253 2.47 -11.30 -14.38
CA ASN A 253 1.38 -10.54 -14.98
C ASN A 253 1.78 -9.71 -16.23
N ALA A 254 2.76 -10.21 -17.01
CA ALA A 254 3.36 -9.50 -18.13
C ALA A 254 3.86 -8.07 -17.76
N GLY A 255 4.34 -7.88 -16.53
CA GLY A 255 4.93 -6.62 -16.07
C GLY A 255 3.92 -5.53 -15.70
N GLN A 256 2.62 -5.86 -15.69
CA GLN A 256 1.52 -4.96 -15.31
C GLN A 256 1.38 -4.90 -13.79
N ILE A 257 2.42 -4.48 -13.08
CA ILE A 257 2.47 -4.43 -11.61
C ILE A 257 3.10 -3.11 -11.18
N CYS A 258 2.42 -2.36 -10.29
CA CYS A 258 2.85 -1.03 -9.84
C CYS A 258 4.18 -1.00 -9.11
N VAL A 259 4.58 -2.12 -8.50
CA VAL A 259 5.88 -2.28 -7.87
C VAL A 259 6.90 -2.95 -8.79
N SER A 260 6.58 -3.37 -10.03
CA SER A 260 7.59 -3.94 -10.92
C SER A 260 8.69 -2.91 -11.20
N GLN A 261 9.93 -3.34 -11.34
CA GLN A 261 11.00 -2.42 -11.71
C GLN A 261 10.75 -1.85 -13.11
N ASN A 262 10.93 -0.54 -13.25
CA ASN A 262 10.75 0.17 -14.52
C ASN A 262 12.06 0.24 -15.29
N TYR A 263 13.17 0.49 -14.59
CA TYR A 263 14.50 0.57 -15.16
C TYR A 263 15.56 0.09 -14.15
N ILE A 264 16.71 -0.31 -14.68
CA ILE A 264 17.83 -0.85 -13.94
C ILE A 264 19.03 0.06 -14.18
N LEU A 265 19.50 0.70 -13.10
CA LEU A 265 20.76 1.43 -13.06
C LEU A 265 21.87 0.42 -12.76
N VAL A 266 22.78 0.23 -13.71
CA VAL A 266 23.78 -0.85 -13.65
C VAL A 266 25.17 -0.30 -13.91
N ASP A 267 26.15 -0.73 -13.10
CA ASP A 267 27.55 -0.37 -13.34
C ASP A 267 27.97 -0.80 -14.75
N LYS A 268 28.52 0.14 -15.54
CA LYS A 268 28.90 -0.08 -16.95
C LYS A 268 29.75 -1.34 -17.16
N GLU A 269 30.60 -1.67 -16.19
CA GLU A 269 31.51 -2.83 -16.22
C GLU A 269 30.80 -4.19 -16.32
N VAL A 270 29.57 -4.30 -15.79
CA VAL A 270 28.85 -5.60 -15.68
C VAL A 270 27.65 -5.74 -16.61
N VAL A 271 27.36 -4.74 -17.45
CA VAL A 271 26.20 -4.74 -18.37
C VAL A 271 26.19 -5.99 -19.25
N SER A 272 27.29 -6.29 -19.95
CA SER A 272 27.37 -7.44 -20.86
C SER A 272 27.16 -8.79 -20.16
N GLN A 273 27.68 -8.92 -18.93
CA GLN A 273 27.49 -10.12 -18.11
C GLN A 273 26.03 -10.23 -17.65
N LEU A 274 25.42 -9.13 -17.20
CA LEU A 274 24.03 -9.10 -16.79
C LEU A 274 23.07 -9.46 -17.93
N VAL A 275 23.32 -8.95 -19.16
CA VAL A 275 22.54 -9.30 -20.36
C VAL A 275 22.64 -10.80 -20.64
N THR A 276 23.83 -11.38 -20.49
CA THR A 276 24.04 -12.83 -20.63
C THR A 276 23.23 -13.61 -19.59
N GLU A 277 23.20 -13.15 -18.33
CA GLU A 277 22.42 -13.79 -17.28
C GLU A 277 20.90 -13.69 -17.51
N PHE A 278 20.40 -12.54 -17.98
CA PHE A 278 19.00 -12.42 -18.41
C PHE A 278 18.66 -13.40 -19.55
N GLY A 279 19.55 -13.54 -20.54
CA GLY A 279 19.36 -14.51 -21.62
C GLY A 279 19.29 -15.97 -21.15
N LYS A 280 20.04 -16.33 -20.10
CA LYS A 280 19.95 -17.66 -19.47
C LYS A 280 18.63 -17.84 -18.72
N VAL A 281 18.24 -16.89 -17.87
CA VAL A 281 16.97 -16.96 -17.12
C VAL A 281 15.78 -17.05 -18.06
N TRP A 282 15.79 -16.26 -19.14
CA TRP A 282 14.77 -16.32 -20.15
C TRP A 282 14.56 -17.75 -20.66
N LYS A 283 15.64 -18.40 -21.13
CA LYS A 283 15.58 -19.77 -21.66
C LYS A 283 15.12 -20.80 -20.62
N GLU A 284 15.38 -20.55 -19.34
CA GLU A 284 14.88 -21.39 -18.25
C GLU A 284 13.37 -21.23 -18.04
N TYR A 285 12.86 -19.99 -18.08
CA TYR A 285 11.45 -19.73 -17.81
C TYR A 285 10.57 -20.05 -19.02
N TYR A 286 11.08 -19.76 -20.22
CA TYR A 286 10.35 -19.88 -21.47
C TYR A 286 11.21 -20.61 -22.53
N PRO A 287 11.50 -21.92 -22.33
CA PRO A 287 12.35 -22.69 -23.24
C PRO A 287 11.83 -22.74 -24.68
N ASP A 288 10.51 -22.75 -24.85
CA ASP A 288 9.82 -22.74 -26.15
C ASP A 288 9.33 -21.34 -26.56
N GLY A 289 9.79 -20.30 -25.86
CA GLY A 289 9.39 -18.90 -26.06
C GLY A 289 8.15 -18.48 -25.26
N ALA A 290 8.10 -17.20 -24.88
CA ALA A 290 7.06 -16.67 -23.98
C ALA A 290 5.65 -16.72 -24.60
N LYS A 291 5.54 -16.61 -25.93
CA LYS A 291 4.24 -16.66 -26.63
C LYS A 291 3.55 -18.02 -26.46
N ALA A 292 4.33 -19.10 -26.55
CA ALA A 292 3.84 -20.48 -26.45
C ALA A 292 3.68 -20.95 -24.99
N SER A 293 4.24 -20.20 -24.02
CA SER A 293 4.17 -20.57 -22.61
C SER A 293 2.76 -20.34 -22.05
N PRO A 294 2.17 -21.33 -21.33
CA PRO A 294 0.92 -21.14 -20.61
C PRO A 294 1.08 -20.25 -19.36
N ASP A 295 2.31 -19.97 -18.93
CA ASP A 295 2.66 -19.20 -17.73
C ASP A 295 3.01 -17.73 -18.02
N TYR A 296 2.71 -17.25 -19.23
CA TYR A 296 2.93 -15.87 -19.61
C TYR A 296 1.62 -15.15 -19.90
N GLY A 297 1.39 -14.05 -19.18
CA GLY A 297 0.18 -13.22 -19.31
C GLY A 297 0.04 -12.51 -20.67
N ARG A 298 -1.02 -11.71 -20.79
CA ARG A 298 -1.30 -10.83 -21.93
C ARG A 298 -1.56 -9.41 -21.44
N ILE A 299 -1.32 -8.44 -22.31
CA ILE A 299 -1.62 -7.04 -22.01
C ILE A 299 -3.14 -6.86 -21.95
N VAL A 300 -3.63 -6.15 -20.93
CA VAL A 300 -5.06 -6.13 -20.57
C VAL A 300 -5.98 -5.67 -21.71
N ASN A 301 -5.53 -4.80 -22.62
CA ASN A 301 -6.31 -4.33 -23.77
C ASN A 301 -5.43 -3.71 -24.85
N ASP A 302 -6.04 -3.43 -26.00
CA ASP A 302 -5.38 -2.86 -27.18
C ASP A 302 -4.78 -1.47 -26.90
N ALA A 303 -5.44 -0.66 -26.06
CA ALA A 303 -4.94 0.68 -25.72
C ALA A 303 -3.65 0.60 -24.90
N ALA A 304 -3.58 -0.29 -23.92
CA ALA A 304 -2.37 -0.56 -23.14
C ALA A 304 -1.27 -1.17 -24.01
N PHE A 305 -1.62 -2.11 -24.91
CA PHE A 305 -0.68 -2.68 -25.87
C PHE A 305 -0.03 -1.59 -26.74
N ARG A 306 -0.85 -0.74 -27.37
CA ARG A 306 -0.37 0.37 -28.21
C ARG A 306 0.46 1.39 -27.44
N ARG A 307 0.10 1.68 -26.18
CA ARG A 307 0.89 2.55 -25.31
C ARG A 307 2.29 1.98 -25.08
N ILE A 308 2.39 0.71 -24.72
CA ILE A 308 3.69 0.05 -24.48
C ILE A 308 4.51 0.00 -25.76
N LYS A 309 3.89 -0.41 -26.88
CA LYS A 309 4.54 -0.41 -28.19
C LYS A 309 5.06 0.98 -28.57
N GLY A 310 4.23 2.01 -28.41
CA GLY A 310 4.62 3.39 -28.71
C GLY A 310 5.79 3.89 -27.87
N ALA A 311 5.89 3.48 -26.60
CA ALA A 311 7.04 3.81 -25.75
C ALA A 311 8.33 3.13 -26.24
N ILE A 312 8.25 1.87 -26.69
CA ILE A 312 9.38 1.15 -27.29
C ILE A 312 9.77 1.78 -28.63
N ASP A 313 8.82 2.04 -29.52
CA ASP A 313 9.07 2.63 -30.84
C ASP A 313 9.68 4.04 -30.74
N SER A 314 9.33 4.80 -29.70
CA SER A 314 9.85 6.16 -29.46
C SER A 314 11.19 6.18 -28.74
N SER A 315 11.65 5.02 -28.23
CA SER A 315 12.93 4.90 -27.55
C SER A 315 14.09 5.02 -28.54
N LYS A 316 15.20 5.58 -28.08
CA LYS A 316 16.48 5.52 -28.81
C LYS A 316 17.33 4.34 -28.37
N GLY A 317 16.80 3.51 -27.48
CA GLY A 317 17.46 2.34 -26.94
C GLY A 317 17.67 1.23 -27.94
N LYS A 318 18.63 0.36 -27.64
CA LYS A 318 18.92 -0.86 -28.39
C LYS A 318 18.24 -2.04 -27.72
N ILE A 319 17.38 -2.74 -28.46
CA ILE A 319 16.83 -4.02 -28.02
C ILE A 319 17.96 -5.06 -28.00
N LEU A 320 18.19 -5.66 -26.84
CA LEU A 320 19.22 -6.67 -26.62
C LEU A 320 18.65 -8.09 -26.61
N LEU A 321 17.42 -8.25 -26.12
CA LEU A 321 16.67 -9.52 -26.10
C LEU A 321 15.18 -9.23 -26.34
N GLY A 322 14.49 -10.09 -27.08
CA GLY A 322 13.06 -9.99 -27.32
C GLY A 322 12.63 -8.96 -28.35
N GLY A 323 11.47 -8.34 -28.10
CA GLY A 323 10.88 -7.29 -28.93
C GLY A 323 9.79 -7.77 -29.89
N THR A 324 9.50 -9.07 -29.95
CA THR A 324 8.39 -9.59 -30.76
C THR A 324 7.05 -9.19 -30.15
N MET A 325 6.08 -8.83 -30.98
CA MET A 325 4.74 -8.45 -30.53
C MET A 325 3.66 -9.03 -31.45
N ASP A 326 2.48 -9.27 -30.88
CA ASP A 326 1.26 -9.63 -31.61
C ASP A 326 0.07 -8.86 -31.02
N GLU A 327 -0.44 -7.89 -31.77
CA GLU A 327 -1.56 -7.05 -31.34
C GLU A 327 -2.86 -7.86 -31.17
N LYS A 328 -3.10 -8.88 -32.01
CA LYS A 328 -4.34 -9.67 -31.97
C LYS A 328 -4.44 -10.48 -30.68
N GLU A 329 -3.31 -10.99 -30.22
CA GLU A 329 -3.23 -11.72 -28.95
C GLU A 329 -2.92 -10.82 -27.75
N ARG A 330 -2.71 -9.50 -27.97
CA ARG A 330 -2.19 -8.55 -26.97
C ARG A 330 -0.90 -9.06 -26.31
N PHE A 331 -0.06 -9.73 -27.09
CA PHE A 331 1.20 -10.32 -26.65
C PHE A 331 2.36 -9.38 -26.93
N ILE A 332 3.14 -9.07 -25.89
CA ILE A 332 4.43 -8.40 -26.00
C ILE A 332 5.46 -9.34 -25.37
N GLU A 333 6.48 -9.73 -26.11
CA GLU A 333 7.55 -10.56 -25.59
C GLU A 333 8.34 -9.79 -24.50
N PRO A 334 8.86 -10.45 -23.43
CA PRO A 334 9.78 -9.80 -22.50
C PRO A 334 10.88 -9.07 -23.27
N THR A 335 11.04 -7.76 -23.11
CA THR A 335 11.93 -6.99 -23.98
C THR A 335 12.99 -6.30 -23.15
N LEU A 336 14.26 -6.70 -23.33
CA LEU A 336 15.41 -6.08 -22.68
C LEU A 336 15.96 -4.98 -23.58
N VAL A 337 15.89 -3.74 -23.15
CA VAL A 337 16.34 -2.57 -23.90
C VAL A 337 17.45 -1.87 -23.13
N GLN A 338 18.58 -1.61 -23.76
CA GLN A 338 19.60 -0.71 -23.21
C GLN A 338 19.40 0.70 -23.76
N VAL A 339 19.38 1.69 -22.87
CA VAL A 339 19.30 3.11 -23.22
C VAL A 339 20.55 3.82 -22.70
N ASP A 340 20.92 4.92 -23.35
CA ASP A 340 22.10 5.72 -22.98
C ASP A 340 21.75 7.05 -22.29
N SER A 341 20.46 7.34 -22.09
CA SER A 341 19.97 8.57 -21.46
C SER A 341 18.85 8.30 -20.47
N ALA A 342 18.86 9.01 -19.34
CA ALA A 342 17.77 9.03 -18.37
C ALA A 342 16.50 9.73 -18.89
N ASP A 343 16.61 10.48 -19.99
CA ASP A 343 15.47 11.14 -20.65
C ASP A 343 14.76 10.25 -21.67
N ASP A 344 15.25 9.01 -21.89
CA ASP A 344 14.57 8.06 -22.76
C ASP A 344 13.14 7.77 -22.24
N PRO A 345 12.13 7.68 -23.12
CA PRO A 345 10.76 7.40 -22.70
C PRO A 345 10.63 6.11 -21.87
N LEU A 346 11.48 5.11 -22.08
CA LEU A 346 11.48 3.87 -21.31
C LEU A 346 12.00 4.02 -19.86
N VAL A 347 12.59 5.16 -19.53
CA VAL A 347 13.00 5.54 -18.16
C VAL A 347 12.01 6.52 -17.56
N ARG A 348 11.56 7.52 -18.32
CA ARG A 348 10.69 8.60 -17.82
C ARG A 348 9.23 8.20 -17.67
N GLN A 349 8.75 7.25 -18.47
CA GLN A 349 7.36 6.80 -18.44
C GLN A 349 7.20 5.47 -17.72
N GLU A 350 6.12 5.30 -16.98
CA GLU A 350 5.74 4.00 -16.45
C GLU A 350 5.20 3.12 -17.59
N THR A 351 6.04 2.22 -18.11
CA THR A 351 5.66 1.32 -19.21
C THR A 351 4.49 0.41 -18.82
N PHE A 352 4.50 -0.09 -17.58
CA PHE A 352 3.49 -1.01 -17.03
C PHE A 352 3.27 -2.23 -17.94
N GLY A 353 4.38 -2.79 -18.42
CA GLY A 353 4.46 -3.92 -19.33
C GLY A 353 5.81 -4.62 -19.24
N PRO A 354 6.08 -5.62 -20.09
CA PRO A 354 7.19 -6.55 -19.91
C PRO A 354 8.52 -6.01 -20.48
N VAL A 355 8.80 -4.71 -20.28
CA VAL A 355 9.99 -4.02 -20.80
C VAL A 355 11.01 -3.78 -19.70
N ILE A 356 12.17 -4.44 -19.78
CA ILE A 356 13.29 -4.26 -18.85
C ILE A 356 14.26 -3.24 -19.47
N THR A 357 14.33 -2.05 -18.88
CA THR A 357 15.22 -0.98 -19.35
C THR A 357 16.54 -1.01 -18.57
N LEU A 358 17.68 -1.16 -19.25
CA LEU A 358 19.02 -1.03 -18.67
C LEU A 358 19.57 0.37 -18.96
N LEU A 359 20.01 1.08 -17.92
CA LEU A 359 20.70 2.36 -18.02
C LEU A 359 22.10 2.22 -17.38
N PRO A 360 23.17 2.10 -18.18
CA PRO A 360 24.53 1.99 -17.67
C PRO A 360 25.01 3.28 -16.98
N VAL A 361 25.52 3.15 -15.76
CA VAL A 361 26.04 4.27 -14.94
C VAL A 361 27.51 4.03 -14.58
N GLY A 362 28.22 5.11 -14.29
CA GLY A 362 29.62 5.08 -13.88
C GLY A 362 29.82 4.56 -12.45
N ASP A 363 28.91 4.91 -11.54
CA ASP A 363 28.93 4.45 -10.16
C ASP A 363 27.56 4.58 -9.47
N LEU A 364 27.51 4.14 -8.20
CA LEU A 364 26.32 4.17 -7.37
C LEU A 364 25.84 5.59 -7.02
N ASP A 365 26.73 6.58 -6.93
CA ASP A 365 26.34 7.96 -6.62
C ASP A 365 25.61 8.60 -7.81
N GLU A 366 26.11 8.37 -9.03
CA GLU A 366 25.42 8.73 -10.26
C GLU A 366 24.05 8.03 -10.33
N ALA A 367 24.00 6.73 -10.03
CA ALA A 367 22.75 5.96 -10.01
C ALA A 367 21.71 6.59 -9.08
N ILE A 368 22.09 6.92 -7.84
CA ILE A 368 21.20 7.51 -6.84
C ILE A 368 20.71 8.88 -7.31
N LYS A 369 21.60 9.70 -7.89
CA LYS A 369 21.23 11.01 -8.43
C LYS A 369 20.20 10.87 -9.56
N ILE A 370 20.43 9.96 -10.50
CA ILE A 370 19.50 9.70 -11.61
C ILE A 370 18.15 9.21 -11.07
N ALA A 371 18.15 8.27 -10.12
CA ALA A 371 16.92 7.75 -9.56
C ALA A 371 16.04 8.84 -8.95
N ASN A 372 16.64 9.71 -8.11
CA ASN A 372 15.94 10.82 -7.48
C ASN A 372 15.42 11.87 -8.48
N ASP A 373 16.08 12.03 -9.64
CA ASP A 373 15.62 12.92 -10.73
C ASP A 373 14.50 12.30 -11.56
N VAL A 374 14.59 11.00 -11.86
CA VAL A 374 13.57 10.27 -12.65
C VAL A 374 12.25 10.19 -11.90
N ASP A 375 12.31 9.83 -10.62
CA ASP A 375 11.16 9.81 -9.71
C ASP A 375 11.63 10.00 -8.28
N SER A 376 11.23 11.10 -7.65
CA SER A 376 11.64 11.42 -6.28
C SER A 376 10.96 10.56 -5.21
N THR A 377 9.89 9.84 -5.57
CA THR A 377 9.11 9.02 -4.64
C THR A 377 8.47 7.80 -5.32
N PRO A 378 9.26 6.89 -5.93
CA PRO A 378 8.76 5.66 -6.53
C PRO A 378 8.05 4.77 -5.49
N LEU A 379 7.20 3.87 -5.97
CA LEU A 379 6.50 2.94 -5.08
C LEU A 379 7.44 1.85 -4.54
N GLY A 380 8.33 1.33 -5.38
CA GLY A 380 9.28 0.26 -5.07
C GLY A 380 10.74 0.63 -5.35
N LEU A 381 11.65 0.01 -4.60
CA LEU A 381 13.10 0.22 -4.67
C LEU A 381 13.87 -1.11 -4.55
N TYR A 382 14.81 -1.37 -5.48
CA TYR A 382 15.44 -2.70 -5.61
C TYR A 382 16.98 -2.67 -5.70
N PRO A 383 17.69 -2.56 -4.57
CA PRO A 383 19.16 -2.58 -4.57
C PRO A 383 19.74 -4.00 -4.54
N PHE A 384 20.72 -4.24 -5.41
CA PHE A 384 21.57 -5.44 -5.48
C PHE A 384 23.04 -5.02 -5.36
N GLY A 385 23.75 -5.55 -4.36
CA GLY A 385 25.14 -5.19 -4.07
C GLY A 385 25.56 -5.60 -2.66
N THR A 386 26.63 -4.98 -2.15
CA THR A 386 27.09 -5.17 -0.77
C THR A 386 26.14 -4.53 0.23
N LYS A 387 26.22 -4.94 1.50
CA LYS A 387 25.41 -4.34 2.58
C LYS A 387 25.59 -2.82 2.66
N GLN A 388 26.82 -2.32 2.53
CA GLN A 388 27.11 -0.89 2.58
C GLN A 388 26.49 -0.12 1.41
N GLU A 389 26.53 -0.70 0.21
CA GLU A 389 25.90 -0.12 -0.99
C GLU A 389 24.38 -0.07 -0.86
N VAL A 390 23.78 -1.14 -0.33
CA VAL A 390 22.33 -1.21 -0.05
C VAL A 390 21.91 -0.14 0.97
N GLU A 391 22.60 -0.02 2.10
CA GLU A 391 22.29 1.00 3.11
C GLU A 391 22.43 2.43 2.57
N LYS A 392 23.40 2.65 1.67
CA LYS A 392 23.56 3.94 0.98
C LYS A 392 22.35 4.25 0.10
N VAL A 393 21.85 3.27 -0.66
CA VAL A 393 20.64 3.45 -1.48
C VAL A 393 19.41 3.72 -0.61
N LEU A 394 19.20 2.92 0.45
CA LEU A 394 18.04 3.07 1.35
C LEU A 394 18.02 4.43 2.09
N SER A 395 19.18 4.97 2.42
CA SER A 395 19.29 6.27 3.09
C SER A 395 19.18 7.47 2.14
N ALA A 396 19.46 7.28 0.84
CA ALA A 396 19.50 8.37 -0.14
C ALA A 396 18.32 8.42 -1.11
N VAL A 397 17.51 7.36 -1.20
CA VAL A 397 16.34 7.27 -2.11
C VAL A 397 15.07 7.05 -1.31
N ARG A 398 14.10 7.96 -1.48
CA ARG A 398 12.76 7.84 -0.88
C ARG A 398 11.92 6.87 -1.71
N SER A 399 11.15 6.01 -1.07
CA SER A 399 10.23 5.09 -1.74
C SER A 399 9.09 4.65 -0.82
N GLY A 400 8.03 4.06 -1.39
CA GLY A 400 6.97 3.41 -0.61
C GLY A 400 7.48 2.16 0.13
N GLY A 401 8.26 1.32 -0.54
CA GLY A 401 8.93 0.17 0.05
C GLY A 401 10.14 -0.30 -0.75
N ALA A 402 10.92 -1.21 -0.17
CA ALA A 402 12.14 -1.72 -0.78
C ALA A 402 12.31 -3.23 -0.59
N SER A 403 12.85 -3.91 -1.61
CA SER A 403 13.29 -5.30 -1.52
C SER A 403 14.77 -5.41 -1.87
N ILE A 404 15.55 -5.84 -0.88
CA ILE A 404 17.00 -6.00 -1.03
C ILE A 404 17.28 -7.35 -1.68
N ASN A 405 18.11 -7.34 -2.73
CA ASN A 405 18.42 -8.51 -3.53
C ASN A 405 17.19 -9.23 -4.11
N ASP A 406 16.03 -8.58 -4.21
CA ASP A 406 14.81 -9.20 -4.70
C ASP A 406 13.91 -8.17 -5.41
N SER A 407 12.81 -8.64 -5.97
CA SER A 407 11.71 -7.81 -6.48
C SER A 407 10.45 -8.11 -5.69
N TYR A 408 9.50 -7.16 -5.58
CA TYR A 408 8.12 -7.39 -5.11
C TYR A 408 7.92 -7.86 -3.63
N MET A 409 8.91 -8.49 -2.99
CA MET A 409 8.73 -9.24 -1.74
C MET A 409 8.23 -8.40 -0.56
N HIS A 410 8.61 -7.13 -0.46
CA HIS A 410 8.14 -6.25 0.61
C HIS A 410 6.62 -6.03 0.56
N ALA A 411 6.04 -6.01 -0.64
CA ALA A 411 4.60 -5.88 -0.85
C ALA A 411 3.83 -7.20 -0.59
N SER A 412 4.53 -8.34 -0.56
CA SER A 412 3.92 -9.66 -0.36
C SER A 412 3.69 -10.04 1.11
N ILE A 413 4.23 -9.27 2.06
CA ILE A 413 4.18 -9.60 3.49
C ILE A 413 2.99 -8.88 4.14
N PRO A 414 1.92 -9.59 4.56
CA PRO A 414 0.67 -8.96 5.02
C PRO A 414 0.82 -8.10 6.29
N THR A 415 1.90 -8.31 7.05
CA THR A 415 2.18 -7.56 8.28
C THR A 415 2.99 -6.30 8.06
N LEU A 416 3.49 -6.05 6.86
CA LEU A 416 4.15 -4.80 6.50
C LEU A 416 3.10 -3.83 5.93
N PRO A 417 3.14 -2.54 6.29
CA PRO A 417 2.34 -1.53 5.60
C PRO A 417 2.77 -1.47 4.13
N PHE A 418 1.81 -1.60 3.23
CA PHE A 418 2.01 -1.38 1.81
C PHE A 418 1.33 -0.06 1.41
N GLY A 419 2.09 0.86 0.84
CA GLY A 419 1.61 2.19 0.46
C GLY A 419 2.70 3.04 -0.17
N GLY A 420 2.28 4.04 -0.94
CA GLY A 420 3.16 5.03 -1.55
C GLY A 420 3.48 6.22 -0.66
N VAL A 421 4.37 7.08 -1.15
CA VAL A 421 4.68 8.40 -0.59
C VAL A 421 4.76 9.41 -1.72
N GLY A 422 4.25 10.63 -1.53
CA GLY A 422 4.31 11.66 -2.57
C GLY A 422 3.52 11.26 -3.82
N GLU A 423 4.19 11.19 -4.96
CA GLU A 423 3.56 10.89 -6.27
C GLU A 423 3.12 9.43 -6.40
N SER A 424 3.76 8.49 -5.69
CA SER A 424 3.34 7.09 -5.65
C SER A 424 2.15 6.82 -4.73
N GLY A 425 1.68 7.83 -3.99
CA GLY A 425 0.49 7.71 -3.16
C GLY A 425 0.60 8.29 -1.77
N ASN A 426 -0.45 8.04 -0.98
CA ASN A 426 -0.50 8.43 0.42
C ASN A 426 -1.40 7.47 1.23
N GLY A 427 -0.97 7.21 2.46
CA GLY A 427 -1.57 6.18 3.29
C GLY A 427 -0.94 4.81 3.00
N ALA A 428 -1.38 3.80 3.75
CA ALA A 428 -0.93 2.43 3.57
C ALA A 428 -2.00 1.47 4.09
N TYR A 429 -2.01 0.27 3.55
CA TYR A 429 -2.88 -0.83 3.95
C TYR A 429 -2.07 -2.15 4.04
N HIS A 430 -2.75 -3.29 3.96
CA HIS A 430 -2.36 -4.65 4.37
C HIS A 430 -2.50 -4.94 5.86
N GLY A 431 -3.02 -6.13 6.19
CA GLY A 431 -3.15 -6.65 7.54
C GLY A 431 -3.65 -5.62 8.58
N ARG A 432 -2.82 -5.34 9.58
CA ARG A 432 -3.14 -4.36 10.63
C ARG A 432 -3.24 -2.93 10.08
N SER A 433 -2.39 -2.57 9.12
CA SER A 433 -2.38 -1.25 8.49
C SER A 433 -3.68 -0.98 7.76
N SER A 434 -4.29 -1.99 7.11
CA SER A 434 -5.65 -1.88 6.57
C SER A 434 -6.67 -1.51 7.66
N PHE A 435 -6.69 -2.24 8.79
CA PHE A 435 -7.58 -1.91 9.89
C PHE A 435 -7.37 -0.46 10.39
N ASP A 436 -6.11 -0.06 10.59
CA ASP A 436 -5.77 1.28 11.08
C ASP A 436 -6.13 2.38 10.07
N ALA A 437 -6.03 2.11 8.77
CA ALA A 437 -6.40 3.05 7.71
C ALA A 437 -7.90 3.39 7.67
N PHE A 438 -8.75 2.50 8.20
CA PHE A 438 -10.20 2.61 8.15
C PHE A 438 -10.85 2.87 9.54
N VAL A 439 -10.07 3.27 10.54
CA VAL A 439 -10.56 3.72 11.86
C VAL A 439 -10.11 5.14 12.19
N HIS A 440 -10.94 5.86 12.93
CA HIS A 440 -10.55 7.06 13.65
C HIS A 440 -9.99 6.68 15.04
N ARG A 441 -8.79 7.18 15.36
CA ARG A 441 -8.17 7.03 16.68
C ARG A 441 -8.64 8.15 17.61
N ARG A 442 -9.70 7.88 18.38
CA ARG A 442 -10.34 8.82 19.30
C ARG A 442 -9.65 8.81 20.66
N SER A 443 -9.03 9.92 21.04
CA SER A 443 -8.51 10.15 22.39
C SER A 443 -9.65 10.35 23.39
N ILE A 444 -9.63 9.61 24.49
CA ILE A 444 -10.62 9.66 25.57
C ILE A 444 -9.91 9.82 26.90
N THR A 445 -10.35 10.79 27.69
CA THR A 445 -10.00 10.95 29.10
C THR A 445 -11.28 10.95 29.93
N ALA A 446 -11.16 10.57 31.19
CA ALA A 446 -12.21 10.66 32.18
C ALA A 446 -11.62 11.32 33.43
N THR A 447 -11.90 12.61 33.62
CA THR A 447 -11.43 13.36 34.79
C THR A 447 -12.23 12.97 36.02
N PRO A 448 -11.65 12.28 37.01
CA PRO A 448 -12.39 11.88 38.20
C PRO A 448 -12.67 13.09 39.09
N GLY A 449 -13.89 13.20 39.65
CA GLY A 449 -14.23 14.33 40.52
C GLY A 449 -13.31 14.50 41.75
N TRP A 450 -12.70 13.42 42.24
CA TRP A 450 -11.80 13.47 43.39
C TRP A 450 -10.48 14.22 43.12
N VAL A 451 -10.09 14.46 41.86
CA VAL A 451 -8.88 15.25 41.53
C VAL A 451 -9.12 16.76 41.53
N GLU A 452 -10.35 17.22 41.75
CA GLU A 452 -10.75 18.63 41.59
C GLU A 452 -9.88 19.60 42.41
N ARG A 453 -9.54 19.21 43.64
CA ARG A 453 -8.67 20.01 44.51
C ARG A 453 -7.26 20.18 43.90
N ALA A 454 -6.71 19.14 43.29
CA ALA A 454 -5.41 19.21 42.61
C ALA A 454 -5.49 20.05 41.32
N LEU A 455 -6.63 20.02 40.64
CA LEU A 455 -6.90 20.82 39.44
C LEU A 455 -7.16 22.30 39.74
N SER A 456 -7.40 22.70 40.99
CA SER A 456 -7.68 24.09 41.40
C SER A 456 -6.69 25.14 40.88
N VAL A 457 -5.45 24.73 40.58
CA VAL A 457 -4.41 25.60 40.00
C VAL A 457 -4.78 26.11 38.59
N ARG A 458 -5.60 25.35 37.84
CA ARG A 458 -6.04 25.68 36.47
C ARG A 458 -7.22 26.65 36.41
N TYR A 459 -7.90 26.89 37.53
CA TYR A 459 -9.10 27.73 37.57
C TYR A 459 -8.77 29.17 37.99
N PRO A 460 -9.49 30.17 37.47
CA PRO A 460 -9.45 31.53 38.01
C PRO A 460 -9.92 31.62 39.48
N PRO A 461 -9.52 32.65 40.24
CA PRO A 461 -8.52 33.67 39.88
C PRO A 461 -7.08 33.09 39.91
N TYR A 462 -6.21 33.59 39.04
CA TYR A 462 -4.83 33.08 38.88
C TYR A 462 -3.80 33.74 39.79
N PHE A 463 -4.17 34.80 40.51
CA PHE A 463 -3.28 35.50 41.42
C PHE A 463 -2.67 34.54 42.46
N GLY A 464 -1.35 34.58 42.63
CA GLY A 464 -0.60 33.69 43.54
C GLY A 464 -0.36 32.26 43.04
N LYS A 465 -0.92 31.83 41.90
CA LYS A 465 -0.80 30.44 41.39
C LYS A 465 0.42 30.19 40.49
N MET A 466 1.11 31.24 40.05
CA MET A 466 2.22 31.15 39.08
C MET A 466 3.39 30.29 39.58
N GLN A 467 3.90 30.54 40.79
CA GLN A 467 5.05 29.79 41.33
C GLN A 467 4.74 28.30 41.50
N LYS A 468 3.50 27.96 41.90
CA LYS A 468 3.04 26.56 42.02
C LYS A 468 2.97 25.86 40.66
N THR A 469 2.59 26.58 39.62
CA THR A 469 2.52 26.07 38.23
C THR A 469 3.91 25.84 37.66
N LEU A 470 4.84 26.79 37.85
CA LEU A 470 6.22 26.69 37.36
C LEU A 470 6.96 25.49 37.97
N ARG A 471 6.73 25.20 39.26
CA ARG A 471 7.33 24.05 39.96
C ARG A 471 6.77 22.69 39.53
N SER A 472 5.56 22.64 38.94
CA SER A 472 4.85 21.37 38.67
C SER A 472 4.77 20.98 37.19
N ASN A 473 4.88 21.94 36.25
CA ASN A 473 4.56 21.70 34.85
C ASN A 473 5.69 21.97 33.84
N VAL A 474 6.83 22.54 34.26
CA VAL A 474 7.94 22.84 33.34
C VAL A 474 8.98 21.73 33.42
N LEU A 475 9.17 21.00 32.32
CA LEU A 475 10.29 20.06 32.19
C LEU A 475 11.58 20.86 32.05
N THR A 476 12.62 20.45 32.77
CA THR A 476 13.97 21.00 32.56
C THR A 476 14.52 20.46 31.24
N PRO A 477 14.90 21.32 30.28
CA PRO A 477 15.50 20.86 29.04
C PRO A 477 16.84 20.19 29.34
N ASN A 478 17.12 19.08 28.64
CA ASN A 478 18.43 18.43 28.64
C ASN A 478 19.33 18.98 27.52
N PHE A 479 19.10 20.22 27.09
CA PHE A 479 19.84 20.88 26.01
C PHE A 479 20.07 22.35 26.31
N ASP A 480 21.15 22.91 25.76
CA ASP A 480 21.47 24.33 25.82
C ASP A 480 20.77 25.15 24.72
N ARG A 481 21.02 26.46 24.69
CA ARG A 481 20.47 27.36 23.66
C ARG A 481 21.01 27.09 22.24
N ASN A 482 22.09 26.33 22.13
CA ASN A 482 22.68 25.93 20.85
C ASN A 482 22.17 24.54 20.40
N GLY A 483 21.29 23.90 21.18
CA GLY A 483 20.74 22.57 20.89
C GLY A 483 21.66 21.41 21.28
N ASN A 484 22.79 21.68 21.95
CA ASN A 484 23.68 20.62 22.43
C ASN A 484 23.10 19.97 23.69
N THR A 485 23.23 18.65 23.80
CA THR A 485 22.77 17.94 25.01
C THR A 485 23.60 18.38 26.23
N THR A 486 22.94 18.86 27.28
CA THR A 486 23.56 19.25 28.54
C THR A 486 23.40 18.14 29.56
N THR A 487 24.43 17.33 29.75
CA THR A 487 24.48 16.36 30.85
C THR A 487 25.04 17.02 32.10
N GLY A 488 24.17 17.41 33.03
CA GLY A 488 24.60 17.78 34.39
C GLY A 488 25.16 16.57 35.15
N LEU A 489 25.82 16.82 36.29
CA LEU A 489 26.41 15.79 37.18
C LEU A 489 25.42 14.66 37.55
N LEU A 490 24.15 15.00 37.77
CA LEU A 490 23.09 14.02 38.03
C LEU A 490 22.75 13.15 36.81
N GLY A 491 22.85 13.71 35.59
CA GLY A 491 22.66 12.98 34.34
C GLY A 491 23.78 11.96 34.09
N TRP A 492 25.00 12.31 34.47
CA TRP A 492 26.16 11.39 34.48
C TRP A 492 25.97 10.25 35.48
N LEU A 493 25.54 10.55 36.71
CA LEU A 493 25.23 9.55 37.75
C LEU A 493 24.09 8.62 37.34
N VAL A 494 22.99 9.15 36.79
CA VAL A 494 21.85 8.34 36.30
C VAL A 494 22.27 7.48 35.10
N TRP A 495 23.08 8.00 34.18
CA TRP A 495 23.61 7.22 33.05
C TRP A 495 24.47 6.04 33.54
N PHE A 496 25.33 6.25 34.54
CA PHE A 496 26.13 5.20 35.19
C PHE A 496 25.26 4.15 35.89
N VAL A 497 24.26 4.58 36.68
CA VAL A 497 23.39 3.67 37.44
C VAL A 497 22.43 2.90 36.54
N THR A 498 22.02 3.50 35.41
CA THR A 498 21.08 2.88 34.47
C THR A 498 21.76 2.21 33.27
N PHE A 499 23.10 2.15 33.23
CA PHE A 499 23.89 1.65 32.10
C PHE A 499 23.38 2.17 30.74
N GLY A 500 23.12 3.48 30.64
CA GLY A 500 22.62 4.12 29.42
C GLY A 500 21.10 4.06 29.20
N GLY A 501 20.30 3.57 30.16
CA GLY A 501 18.84 3.44 30.04
C GLY A 501 18.01 4.73 30.09
N GLY A 502 18.63 5.88 30.38
CA GLY A 502 17.99 7.21 30.34
C GLY A 502 16.98 7.49 31.47
N ALA A 503 16.77 8.77 31.79
CA ALA A 503 15.95 9.23 32.92
C ALA A 503 14.42 9.11 32.71
N ASN A 504 13.94 8.64 31.55
CA ASN A 504 12.51 8.65 31.21
C ASN A 504 11.69 7.54 31.89
N LYS A 505 12.32 6.61 32.63
CA LYS A 505 11.59 5.58 33.41
C LYS A 505 11.19 6.00 34.82
N SER A 506 11.55 7.19 35.30
CA SER A 506 11.25 7.61 36.68
C SER A 506 10.18 8.70 36.77
N GLY A 507 8.94 8.33 36.40
CA GLY A 507 7.76 9.10 36.82
C GLY A 507 7.53 9.08 38.34
N ALA A 508 8.13 8.11 39.06
CA ALA A 508 7.93 7.89 40.48
C ALA A 508 8.75 8.83 41.39
N SER A 509 9.92 9.33 40.96
CA SER A 509 10.82 10.12 41.80
C SER A 509 10.37 11.57 42.01
N ARG A 510 9.50 12.10 41.14
CA ARG A 510 9.04 13.50 41.22
C ARG A 510 7.82 13.71 42.13
N ALA A 511 7.09 12.66 42.49
CA ALA A 511 5.95 12.76 43.39
C ALA A 511 6.36 12.87 44.88
N ALA A 512 7.54 12.37 45.26
CA ALA A 512 8.01 12.39 46.64
C ALA A 512 8.39 13.81 47.14
N VAL A 513 8.78 14.71 46.23
CA VAL A 513 9.20 16.08 46.60
C VAL A 513 8.00 17.01 46.84
N ALA A 514 6.82 16.69 46.31
CA ALA A 514 5.60 17.49 46.52
C ALA A 514 4.83 17.14 47.81
N ALA A 515 5.26 16.10 48.55
CA ALA A 515 4.62 15.68 49.80
C ALA A 515 5.31 16.22 51.06
N ILE A 516 6.41 16.99 50.91
CA ILE A 516 7.21 17.51 52.04
C ILE A 516 7.43 19.04 51.90
N GLY A 517 6.47 19.77 51.32
CA GLY A 517 6.57 21.23 51.16
C GLY A 517 5.23 21.93 51.07
#